data_AF-A0A2T5CAV9-F1
#
_entry.id   AF-A0A2T5CAV9-F1
#
_cell.length_a   1.000
_cell.length_b   1.000
_cell.length_c   1.000
_cell.angle_alpha   90.00
_cell.angle_beta   90.00
_cell.angle_gamma   90.00
#
_symmetry.space_group_name_H-M   'P 1'
#
loop_
_entity.id
_entity.type
_entity.pdbx_description
1 polymer ?
#
loop_
_entity_poly.entity_id
_entity_poly.type
_entity_poly.pdbx_seq_one_letter_code
_entity_poly.pdbx_strand_id
1 'polypeptide(L)' 'MLPMDCLREIEELLSSGQLVQDFQGGCENDRFVILEFLEKLMDLGEAADAAATEAIFKGSYLEMTAAAKDQK' A
#
# COMPACT_ATOMS: atom_id res chain seq x y z
N MET A 1 9.50 11.13 -3.44
CA MET A 1 8.52 10.57 -2.49
C MET A 1 7.19 11.24 -2.79
N LEU A 2 6.10 10.48 -2.90
CA LEU A 2 4.78 11.08 -3.00
C LEU A 2 4.49 11.89 -1.72
N PRO A 3 3.77 13.02 -1.81
CA PRO A 3 3.38 13.79 -0.63
C PRO A 3 2.53 12.93 0.31
N MET A 4 2.80 12.98 1.62
CA MET A 4 2.01 12.26 2.62
C MET A 4 0.54 12.68 2.62
N ASP A 5 0.24 13.93 2.25
CA ASP A 5 -1.13 14.42 2.14
C ASP A 5 -1.95 13.66 1.08
N CYS A 6 -1.32 13.23 -0.01
CA CYS A 6 -2.00 12.41 -1.03
C CYS A 6 -2.41 11.04 -0.46
N LEU A 7 -1.57 10.45 0.41
CA LEU A 7 -1.91 9.18 1.06
C LEU A 7 -3.06 9.34 2.07
N ARG A 8 -3.13 10.49 2.75
CA ARG A 8 -4.24 10.83 3.66
C ARG A 8 -5.56 10.98 2.92
N GLU A 9 -5.55 11.66 1.77
CA GLU A 9 -6.74 11.81 0.93
C GLU A 9 -7.27 10.44 0.47
N ILE A 10 -6.37 9.51 0.10
CA ILE A 10 -6.74 8.14 -0.26
C ILE A 10 -7.32 7.40 0.96
N GLU A 11 -6.70 7.52 2.13
CA GLU A 11 -7.19 6.89 3.37
C GLU A 11 -8.59 7.41 3.76
N GLU A 12 -8.82 8.72 3.66
CA GLU A 12 -10.12 9.35 3.91
C GLU A 12 -11.16 8.86 2.89
N LEU A 13 -10.81 8.77 1.61
CA LEU A 13 -11.70 8.26 0.56
C LEU A 13 -12.11 6.80 0.85
N LEU A 14 -11.17 5.94 1.25
CA LEU A 14 -11.43 4.53 1.54
C LEU A 14 -12.24 4.32 2.83
N SER A 15 -12.00 5.14 3.86
CA SER A 15 -12.62 4.98 5.19
C SER A 15 -13.95 5.74 5.34
N SER A 16 -14.19 6.79 4.56
CA SER A 16 -15.40 7.62 4.63
C SER A 16 -16.68 6.88 4.22
N GLY A 17 -16.56 5.78 3.47
CA GLY A 17 -17.70 5.06 2.88
C GLY A 17 -18.30 5.74 1.65
N GLN A 18 -17.81 6.93 1.27
CA GLN A 18 -18.27 7.67 0.09
C GLN A 18 -18.11 6.84 -1.18
N LEU A 19 -16.97 6.15 -1.33
CA LEU A 19 -16.67 5.33 -2.49
C LEU A 19 -17.69 4.18 -2.70
N VAL A 20 -18.20 3.61 -1.60
CA VAL A 20 -19.23 2.56 -1.65
C VAL A 20 -20.58 3.14 -2.07
N GLN A 21 -20.92 4.35 -1.60
CA GLN A 21 -22.13 5.05 -2.01
C GLN A 21 -22.08 5.42 -3.49
N ASP A 22 -20.94 5.94 -3.96
CA ASP A 22 -20.71 6.28 -5.37
C ASP A 22 -20.80 5.04 -6.25
N PHE A 23 -20.27 3.91 -5.81
CA PHE A 23 -20.40 2.64 -6.52
C PHE A 23 -21.88 2.18 -6.63
N GLN A 24 -22.65 2.28 -5.54
CA GLN A 24 -24.05 1.86 -5.54
C GLN A 24 -24.93 2.78 -6.41
N GLY A 25 -24.70 4.08 -6.35
CA GLY A 25 -25.46 5.10 -7.09
C GLY A 25 -24.99 5.34 -8.52
N GLY A 26 -23.75 4.95 -8.86
CA GLY A 26 -23.13 5.16 -10.15
C GLY A 26 -23.66 4.25 -11.25
N CYS A 27 -23.47 4.69 -12.49
CA CYS A 27 -23.75 3.86 -13.67
C CYS A 27 -22.66 2.80 -13.87
N GLU A 28 -22.83 1.92 -14.87
CA GLU A 28 -21.87 0.84 -15.15
C GLU A 28 -20.43 1.35 -15.34
N ASN A 29 -20.27 2.47 -16.06
CA ASN A 29 -18.95 3.08 -16.28
C ASN A 29 -18.32 3.59 -14.98
N ASP A 30 -19.09 4.24 -14.12
CA ASP A 30 -18.60 4.76 -12.84
C ASP A 30 -18.15 3.60 -11.93
N ARG A 31 -18.94 2.53 -11.89
CA ARG A 31 -18.60 1.31 -11.15
C ARG A 31 -17.32 0.67 -11.65
N PHE A 32 -17.13 0.61 -12.97
CA PHE A 32 -15.92 0.06 -13.56
C PHE A 32 -14.69 0.86 -13.15
N VAL A 33 -14.74 2.20 -13.24
CA VAL A 33 -13.64 3.08 -12.84
C VAL A 33 -13.32 2.94 -11.35
N ILE A 34 -14.34 2.86 -10.50
CA ILE A 34 -14.13 2.65 -9.05
C ILE A 34 -13.43 1.31 -8.78
N LEU A 35 -13.82 0.24 -9.47
CA LEU A 35 -13.19 -1.07 -9.31
C LEU A 35 -11.73 -1.07 -9.80
N GLU A 36 -11.45 -0.47 -10.95
CA GLU A 36 -10.09 -0.34 -11.48
C GLU A 36 -9.19 0.46 -10.51
N PHE A 37 -9.72 1.54 -9.94
CA PHE A 37 -9.02 2.31 -8.92
C PHE A 37 -8.70 1.49 -7.67
N LEU A 38 -9.67 0.74 -7.16
CA LEU A 38 -9.49 -0.13 -5.99
C LEU A 38 -8.47 -1.24 -6.25
N GLU A 39 -8.54 -1.90 -7.41
CA GLU A 39 -7.58 -2.92 -7.82
C GLU A 39 -6.16 -2.34 -7.84
N LYS A 40 -6.00 -1.14 -8.40
CA LYS A 40 -4.69 -0.49 -8.43
C LYS A 40 -4.14 -0.18 -7.04
N LEU A 41 -4.98 0.20 -6.10
CA LEU A 41 -4.57 0.43 -4.71
C LEU A 41 -4.14 -0.85 -4.01
N MET A 42 -4.81 -1.98 -4.30
CA MET A 42 -4.42 -3.29 -3.78
C MET A 42 -3.03 -3.70 -4.28
N ASP A 43 -2.75 -3.56 -5.58
CA ASP A 43 -1.42 -3.82 -6.14
C ASP A 43 -0.33 -2.96 -5.48
N LEU A 44 -0.63 -1.69 -5.23
CA LEU A 44 0.31 -0.78 -4.56
C LEU A 44 0.56 -1.20 -3.11
N GLY A 45 -0.47 -1.67 -2.40
CA GLY A 45 -0.34 -2.22 -1.06
C GLY A 45 0.58 -3.46 -1.02
N GLU A 46 0.41 -4.38 -1.96
CA GLU A 46 1.27 -5.56 -2.09
C GLU A 46 2.71 -5.18 -2.41
N ALA A 47 2.92 -4.25 -3.35
CA ALA A 47 4.25 -3.75 -3.66
C ALA A 47 4.92 -3.05 -2.47
N ALA A 48 4.15 -2.28 -1.69
CA ALA A 48 4.63 -1.63 -0.47
C ALA A 48 5.01 -2.63 0.61
N ASP A 49 4.20 -3.68 0.82
CA ASP A 49 4.51 -4.76 1.77
C ASP A 49 5.77 -5.53 1.37
N ALA A 50 5.91 -5.89 0.09
CA ALA A 50 7.12 -6.53 -0.42
C ALA A 50 8.37 -5.66 -0.21
N ALA A 51 8.27 -4.36 -0.48
CA ALA A 51 9.35 -3.40 -0.25
C ALA A 51 9.69 -3.26 1.24
N ALA A 52 8.69 -3.22 2.12
CA ALA A 52 8.88 -3.17 3.56
C ALA A 52 9.54 -4.45 4.09
N THR A 53 9.07 -5.61 3.64
CA THR A 53 9.66 -6.92 3.94
C THR A 53 11.12 -6.95 3.51
N GLU A 54 11.44 -6.54 2.28
CA GLU A 54 12.81 -6.47 1.80
C GLU A 54 13.68 -5.55 2.66
N ALA A 55 13.19 -4.35 2.98
CA ALA A 55 13.93 -3.38 3.79
C ALA A 55 14.22 -3.91 5.20
N ILE A 56 13.24 -4.54 5.85
CA ILE A 56 13.38 -5.09 7.21
C ILE A 56 14.28 -6.34 7.22
N PHE A 57 14.04 -7.30 6.32
CA PHE A 57 14.75 -8.58 6.33
C PHE A 57 16.17 -8.49 5.78
N LYS A 58 16.45 -7.67 4.76
CA LYS A 58 17.84 -7.48 4.29
C LYS A 58 18.69 -6.74 5.34
N GLY A 59 18.11 -5.78 6.07
CA GLY A 59 18.77 -5.13 7.20
C GLY A 59 19.08 -6.12 8.33
N SER A 60 18.07 -6.90 8.74
CA SER A 60 18.19 -7.92 9.79
C SER A 60 19.21 -9.02 9.45
N TYR A 61 19.24 -9.51 8.20
CA TYR A 61 20.22 -10.52 7.79
C TYR A 61 21.66 -9.97 7.74
N LEU A 62 21.85 -8.71 7.33
CA LEU A 62 23.15 -8.06 7.41
C LEU A 62 23.61 -7.83 8.85
N GLU A 63 22.73 -7.41 9.75
CA GLU A 63 23.04 -7.27 11.18
C GLU A 63 23.39 -8.62 11.81
N MET A 64 22.64 -9.68 11.50
CA MET A 64 22.91 -11.03 12.01
C MET A 64 24.24 -11.60 11.50
N THR A 65 24.59 -11.34 10.24
CA THR A 65 25.89 -11.78 9.68
C THR A 65 27.06 -10.90 10.11
N ALA A 66 26.83 -9.62 10.42
CA ALA A 66 27.83 -8.74 11.03
C ALA A 66 28.11 -9.13 12.50
N ALA A 67 27.07 -9.41 13.29
CA ALA A 67 27.21 -9.91 14.66
C ALA A 67 27.94 -11.26 14.73
N ALA A 68 27.73 -12.13 13.75
CA ALA A 68 28.44 -13.41 13.66
C ALA A 68 29.94 -13.28 13.32
N LYS A 69 30.39 -12.15 12.77
CA LYS A 69 31.80 -11.88 12.46
C LYS A 69 32.56 -11.23 13.63
N ASP A 70 31.86 -10.59 14.56
CA ASP A 70 32.44 -9.94 15.75
C ASP A 70 32.74 -10.93 16.90
N GLN A 71 32.17 -12.14 16.84
CA GLN A 71 32.39 -13.23 17.81
C GLN A 71 33.57 -14.16 17.49
N LYS A 72 34.49 -13.78 16.58
CA LYS A 72 35.62 -14.63 16.18
C LYS A 72 36.98 -13.99 16.41
#